data_AF-A0AA40S4Z6-F1
#
_entry.id   AF-A0AA40S4Z6-F1
#
_cell.length_a   1.000
_cell.length_b   1.000
_cell.length_c   1.000
_cell.angle_alpha   90.00
_cell.angle_beta   90.00
_cell.angle_gamma   90.00
#
_symmetry.space_group_name_H-M   'P 1'
#
loop_
_entity.id
_entity.type
_entity.pdbx_description
1 polymer ?
#
loop_
_entity_poly.entity_id
_entity_poly.type
_entity_poly.pdbx_seq_one_letter_code
_entity_poly.pdbx_strand_id
1 'polypeptide(L)'
;MNARRLRVFGDLHQDWPGNAWDPAAHAPSSGFDVAVVNGDVHMPLTRALDWLGERLPGVPVVYVPGNHDFRWDRGGERYAIRDQPTRGRDREAGTA
;
A
#
# COMPACT_ATOMS: atom_id res chain seq x y z
N MET A 1 -25.88 5.64 -16.01
CA MET A 1 -24.50 5.77 -15.50
C MET A 1 -24.02 4.39 -15.11
N ASN A 2 -22.83 3.96 -15.54
CA ASN A 2 -22.27 2.69 -15.06
C ASN A 2 -21.88 2.84 -13.59
N ALA A 3 -22.23 1.86 -12.76
CA ALA A 3 -21.84 1.84 -11.36
C ALA A 3 -20.32 1.69 -11.25
N ARG A 4 -19.70 2.48 -10.35
CA ARG A 4 -18.27 2.36 -10.05
C ARG A 4 -18.01 1.15 -9.18
N ARG A 5 -16.91 0.46 -9.45
CA ARG A 5 -16.54 -0.80 -8.78
C ARG A 5 -15.27 -0.59 -7.99
N LEU A 6 -15.37 -0.82 -6.69
CA LEU A 6 -14.26 -0.70 -5.76
C LEU A 6 -13.70 -2.09 -5.47
N ARG A 7 -12.38 -2.18 -5.40
CA ARG A 7 -11.69 -3.34 -4.85
C ARG A 7 -11.11 -2.98 -3.50
N VAL A 8 -11.55 -3.67 -2.45
CA VAL A 8 -11.20 -3.37 -1.06
C VAL A 8 -10.37 -4.50 -0.46
N PHE A 9 -9.23 -4.18 0.15
CA PHE A 9 -8.35 -5.13 0.85
C PHE A 9 -7.37 -4.40 1.77
N GLY A 10 -6.67 -5.10 2.66
CA GLY A 10 -5.66 -4.53 3.57
C GLY A 10 -5.12 -5.59 4.51
N ASP A 11 -4.37 -5.17 5.54
CA ASP A 11 -3.76 -6.06 6.54
C ASP A 11 -2.92 -7.17 5.90
N LEU A 12 -2.23 -6.81 4.81
CA LEU A 12 -1.48 -7.76 3.99
C LEU A 12 -0.13 -8.12 4.58
N HIS A 13 0.44 -7.34 5.50
CA HIS A 13 1.69 -7.66 6.21
C HIS A 13 2.74 -8.34 5.33
N GLN A 14 3.09 -7.71 4.22
CA GLN A 14 4.01 -8.26 3.22
C GLN A 14 5.46 -8.33 3.72
N ASP A 15 5.72 -7.70 4.87
CA ASP A 15 6.94 -7.90 5.65
C ASP A 15 7.02 -9.28 6.33
N TRP A 16 5.90 -10.01 6.43
CA TRP A 16 5.87 -11.38 6.93
C TRP A 16 6.10 -12.39 5.80
N PRO A 17 7.21 -13.17 5.81
CA PRO A 17 7.54 -14.08 4.71
C PRO A 17 6.53 -15.20 4.47
N GLY A 18 5.63 -15.47 5.43
CA GLY A 18 4.57 -16.46 5.30
C GLY A 18 3.36 -15.97 4.51
N ASN A 19 3.24 -14.66 4.24
CA ASN A 19 2.15 -14.12 3.45
C ASN A 19 2.57 -13.90 1.99
N ALA A 20 1.94 -14.62 1.07
CA ALA A 20 2.16 -14.52 -0.36
C ALA A 20 0.92 -13.99 -1.13
N TRP A 21 -0.03 -13.39 -0.42
CA TRP A 21 -1.23 -12.86 -1.08
C TRP A 21 -0.88 -11.66 -1.97
N ASP A 22 -1.16 -11.78 -3.27
CA ASP A 22 -0.88 -10.75 -4.26
C ASP A 22 -2.18 -10.22 -4.89
N PRO A 23 -2.46 -8.91 -4.82
CA PRO A 23 -3.64 -8.33 -5.43
C PRO A 23 -3.64 -8.45 -6.96
N ALA A 24 -2.51 -8.37 -7.65
CA ALA A 24 -2.47 -8.56 -9.10
C ALA A 24 -2.92 -9.98 -9.49
N ALA A 25 -2.49 -11.00 -8.74
CA ALA A 25 -2.89 -12.39 -8.97
C ALA A 25 -4.38 -12.67 -8.66
N HIS A 26 -4.97 -11.90 -7.75
CA HIS A 26 -6.36 -12.06 -7.32
C HIS A 26 -7.31 -11.00 -7.88
N ALA A 27 -6.95 -10.36 -8.99
CA ALA A 27 -7.80 -9.35 -9.61
C ALA A 27 -9.12 -9.99 -10.11
N PRO A 28 -10.29 -9.36 -9.85
CA PRO A 28 -11.55 -9.88 -10.34
C PRO A 28 -11.55 -9.87 -11.88
N SER A 29 -12.01 -10.96 -12.50
CA SER A 29 -12.08 -11.12 -13.97
C SER A 29 -12.88 -10.03 -14.67
N SER A 30 -13.79 -9.38 -13.95
CA SER A 30 -14.64 -8.32 -14.45
C SER A 30 -14.07 -6.91 -14.24
N GLY A 31 -12.85 -6.79 -13.70
CA GLY A 31 -12.17 -5.52 -13.46
C GLY A 31 -12.73 -4.69 -12.29
N PHE A 32 -12.06 -3.57 -12.01
CA PHE A 32 -12.43 -2.59 -11.00
C PHE A 32 -11.89 -1.20 -11.37
N ASP A 33 -12.52 -0.13 -10.88
CA ASP A 33 -12.14 1.26 -11.21
C ASP A 33 -11.10 1.84 -10.23
N VAL A 34 -11.18 1.45 -8.95
CA VAL A 34 -10.36 2.03 -7.86
C VAL A 34 -10.04 0.94 -6.84
N ALA A 35 -8.80 0.91 -6.35
CA ALA A 35 -8.41 0.14 -5.18
C ALA A 35 -8.56 0.99 -3.91
N VAL A 36 -9.19 0.45 -2.88
CA VAL A 36 -9.29 1.06 -1.55
C VAL A 36 -8.56 0.13 -0.58
N VAL A 37 -7.48 0.63 0.00
CA VAL A 37 -6.55 -0.18 0.80
C VAL A 37 -6.53 0.28 2.24
N ASN A 38 -6.91 -0.59 3.18
CA ASN A 38 -7.15 -0.24 4.59
C ASN A 38 -5.94 -0.42 5.52
N GLY A 39 -4.73 -0.17 5.03
CA GLY A 39 -3.51 -0.12 5.83
C GLY A 39 -2.83 -1.46 6.04
N ASP A 40 -1.71 -1.43 6.79
CA ASP A 40 -0.94 -2.59 7.23
C ASP A 40 -0.50 -3.50 6.06
N VAL A 41 -0.19 -2.88 4.92
CA VAL A 41 0.31 -3.60 3.73
C VAL A 41 1.77 -4.00 3.92
N HIS A 42 2.61 -3.11 4.42
CA HIS A 42 4.02 -3.33 4.70
C HIS A 42 4.49 -2.32 5.76
N MET A 43 5.72 -2.48 6.25
CA MET A 43 6.43 -1.49 7.05
C MET A 43 7.86 -1.21 6.52
N PRO A 44 8.34 0.06 6.46
CA PRO A 44 7.60 1.31 6.68
C PRO A 44 6.60 1.67 5.56
N LEU A 45 5.84 2.75 5.77
CA LEU A 45 4.88 3.34 4.83
C LEU A 45 5.48 3.49 3.43
N THR A 46 6.72 3.97 3.31
CA THR A 46 7.36 4.13 1.99
C THR A 46 7.48 2.81 1.24
N ARG A 47 7.69 1.67 1.93
CA ARG A 47 7.68 0.36 1.28
C ARG A 47 6.28 -0.13 0.93
N ALA A 48 5.27 0.20 1.73
CA ALA A 48 3.89 -0.10 1.39
C ALA A 48 3.47 0.62 0.10
N LEU A 49 3.83 1.89 -0.03
CA LEU A 49 3.61 2.69 -1.23
C LEU A 49 4.30 2.09 -2.46
N ASP A 50 5.59 1.75 -2.33
CA ASP A 50 6.36 1.12 -3.41
C ASP A 50 5.72 -0.21 -3.86
N TRP A 51 5.38 -1.06 -2.89
CA TRP A 51 4.77 -2.35 -3.13
C TRP A 51 3.40 -2.25 -3.82
N LEU A 52 2.58 -1.26 -3.43
CA LEU A 52 1.29 -0.98 -4.05
C LEU A 52 1.47 -0.44 -5.48
N GLY A 53 2.40 0.49 -5.68
CA GLY A 53 2.69 1.07 -6.99
C GLY A 53 3.15 0.03 -8.01
N GLU A 54 3.96 -0.95 -7.58
CA GLU A 54 4.40 -2.07 -8.41
C GLU A 54 3.24 -3.00 -8.84
N ARG A 55 2.26 -3.23 -7.96
CA ARG A 55 1.18 -4.22 -8.18
C ARG A 55 -0.10 -3.66 -8.78
N LEU A 56 -0.28 -2.34 -8.71
CA LEU A 56 -1.46 -1.65 -9.21
C LEU A 56 -1.08 -0.56 -10.22
N PRO A 57 -0.27 -0.87 -11.26
CA PRO A 57 0.19 0.14 -12.20
C PRO A 57 -1.00 0.76 -12.95
N GLY A 58 -1.10 2.09 -12.91
CA GLY A 58 -2.15 2.86 -13.59
C GLY A 58 -3.55 2.75 -12.94
N VAL A 59 -3.68 2.08 -11.80
CA VAL A 59 -4.93 1.98 -11.05
C VAL A 59 -4.96 3.06 -9.96
N PRO A 60 -6.00 3.90 -9.88
CA PRO A 60 -6.16 4.81 -8.75
C PRO A 60 -6.27 4.05 -7.42
N VAL A 61 -5.43 4.42 -6.45
CA VAL A 61 -5.39 3.81 -5.11
C VAL A 61 -5.76 4.86 -4.06
N VAL A 62 -6.75 4.52 -3.22
CA VAL A 62 -7.03 5.23 -1.97
C VAL A 62 -6.40 4.43 -0.85
N TYR A 63 -5.31 4.94 -0.26
CA TYR A 63 -4.60 4.26 0.82
C TYR A 63 -4.76 5.00 2.15
N VAL A 64 -5.17 4.27 3.18
CA VAL A 64 -5.17 4.75 4.57
C VAL A 64 -4.10 3.96 5.33
N PRO A 65 -2.95 4.58 5.69
CA PRO A 65 -1.90 3.89 6.43
C PRO A 65 -2.42 3.33 7.76
N GLY A 66 -2.14 2.06 8.03
CA GLY A 66 -2.41 1.39 9.29
C GLY A 66 -1.25 1.56 10.27
N ASN A 67 -1.34 0.99 11.47
CA ASN A 67 -0.30 1.20 12.48
C ASN A 67 1.05 0.55 12.13
N HIS A 68 1.08 -0.53 11.34
CA HIS A 68 2.33 -1.17 10.93
C HIS A 68 3.12 -0.33 9.93
N ASP A 69 2.44 0.46 9.08
CA ASP A 69 3.10 1.40 8.17
C ASP A 69 4.06 2.36 8.90
N PHE A 70 3.80 2.64 10.18
CA PHE A 70 4.63 3.55 10.95
C PHE A 70 5.85 2.89 11.59
N ARG A 71 5.93 1.56 11.60
CA ARG A 71 6.94 0.80 12.36
C ARG A 71 8.24 0.68 11.60
N TRP A 72 9.33 0.69 12.37
CA TRP A 72 10.66 0.39 11.88
C TRP A 72 10.79 -1.08 11.52
N ASP A 73 11.15 -1.35 10.26
CA ASP A 73 11.40 -2.67 9.66
C ASP A 73 12.64 -3.37 10.20
N ARG A 74 13.30 -2.78 11.21
CA ARG A 74 14.56 -3.25 11.80
C ARG A 74 15.75 -3.26 10.84
N GLY A 75 15.62 -2.65 9.66
CA GLY A 75 16.68 -2.41 8.70
C GLY A 75 16.99 -0.92 8.52
N GLY A 76 17.91 -0.54 7.64
CA GLY A 76 18.10 0.86 7.19
C GLY A 76 18.21 1.93 8.29
N GLU A 77 17.87 3.17 7.91
CA GLU A 77 17.90 4.35 8.79
C GLU A 77 16.71 4.36 9.77
N ARG A 78 16.99 4.74 11.03
CA ARG A 78 15.96 4.94 12.07
C ARG A 78 15.28 6.31 11.94
N TYR A 79 14.03 6.37 12.35
CA TYR A 79 13.19 7.57 12.28
C TYR A 79 12.18 7.57 13.43
N ALA A 80 11.55 8.71 13.69
CA ALA A 80 10.41 8.75 14.60
C ALA A 80 9.13 8.35 13.85
N ILE A 81 8.22 7.64 14.53
CA ILE A 81 6.91 7.25 13.97
C ILE A 81 6.19 8.45 13.33
N ARG A 82 6.27 9.63 13.97
CA ARG A 82 5.65 10.87 13.48
C ARG A 82 6.19 11.39 12.15
N ASP A 83 7.35 10.91 11.71
CA ASP A 83 7.99 11.36 10.47
C ASP A 83 7.42 10.62 9.25
N GLN A 84 6.79 9.46 9.44
CA GLN A 84 6.29 8.61 8.35
C GLN A 84 5.25 9.28 7.45
N PRO A 85 4.26 10.07 7.94
CA PRO A 85 3.35 10.78 7.06
C PRO A 85 4.07 11.70 6.07
N THR A 86 5.08 12.44 6.52
CA THR A 86 5.87 13.31 5.65
C THR A 86 6.66 12.49 4.64
N ARG A 87 7.37 11.45 5.10
CA ARG A 87 8.14 10.55 4.22
C ARG A 87 7.28 9.86 3.17
N GLY A 88 6.05 9.47 3.51
CA GLY A 88 5.09 8.89 2.57
C GLY A 88 4.68 9.89 1.49
N ARG A 89 4.36 11.14 1.87
CA ARG A 89 4.05 12.20 0.90
C ARG A 89 5.22 12.52 -0.01
N ASP A 90 6.43 12.62 0.54
CA ASP A 90 7.65 12.86 -0.23
C ASP A 90 7.91 11.71 -1.22
N ARG A 91 7.64 10.47 -0.80
CA ARG A 91 7.80 9.28 -1.65
C ARG A 91 6.84 9.28 -2.84
N GLU A 92 5.58 9.66 -2.64
CA GLU A 92 4.59 9.81 -3.72
C GLU A 92 4.91 10.99 -4.64
N ALA A 93 5.33 12.13 -4.08
CA ALA A 93 5.68 13.32 -4.85
C ALA A 93 6.92 13.09 -5.75
N GLY A 94 7.84 12.21 -5.34
CA GLY A 94 9.03 11.84 -6.12
C GLY A 94 8.78 10.81 -7.23
N THR A 95 7.57 10.24 -7.32
CA THR A 95 7.16 9.29 -8.38
C THR A 95 6.30 9.89 -9.49
N ALA A 96 5.93 11.17 -9.36
CA ALA A 96 5.13 11.90 -10.35
C ALA A 96 5.96 12.40 -11.54
#